data_AF-A0A8B3N8W0-F1
#
_entry.id   AF-A0A8B3N8W0-F1
#
_cell.length_a   1.000
_cell.length_b   1.000
_cell.length_c   1.000
_cell.angle_alpha   90.00
_cell.angle_beta   90.00
_cell.angle_gamma   90.00
#
_symmetry.space_group_name_H-M   'P 1'
#
loop_
_entity.id
_entity.type
_entity.pdbx_description
1 polymer ?
#
loop_
_entity_poly.entity_id
_entity_poly.type
_entity_poly.pdbx_seq_one_letter_code
_entity_poly.pdbx_strand_id
1 'polypeptide(L)'
;LIQLQEKYKDNGVEIVGVAASEDAPTADEARSTLDAWLTEKFPNLNYRIAFDSTGEMDKLWMEPSFSYGVPTSFVVDRDGHIAFIGH
;
A
#
# COMPACT_ATOMS: atom_id res chain seq x y z
N LEU A 1 7.70 -5.91 -5.47
CA LEU A 1 7.91 -5.17 -4.21
C LEU A 1 8.89 -5.87 -3.26
N ILE A 2 8.72 -7.15 -2.89
CA ILE A 2 9.64 -7.89 -1.99
C ILE A 2 11.12 -7.76 -2.38
N GLN A 3 11.44 -8.02 -3.66
CA GLN A 3 12.80 -7.89 -4.20
C GLN A 3 13.34 -6.46 -4.16
N LEU A 4 12.47 -5.45 -4.30
CA LEU A 4 12.86 -4.04 -4.24
C LEU A 4 13.17 -3.64 -2.80
N GLN A 5 12.36 -4.08 -1.83
CA GLN A 5 12.64 -3.87 -0.41
C GLN A 5 13.99 -4.47 -0.04
N GLU A 6 14.26 -5.71 -0.45
CA GLU A 6 15.56 -6.36 -0.22
C GLU A 6 16.73 -5.63 -0.85
N LYS A 7 16.57 -5.18 -2.10
CA LYS A 7 17.63 -4.52 -2.85
C LYS A 7 17.98 -3.14 -2.30
N TYR A 8 16.98 -2.38 -1.83
CA TYR A 8 17.14 -0.97 -1.48
C TYR A 8 16.99 -0.64 0.01
N LYS A 9 16.76 -1.64 0.89
CA LYS A 9 16.67 -1.44 2.35
C LYS A 9 17.87 -0.66 2.92
N ASP A 10 19.06 -0.90 2.40
CA ASP A 10 20.30 -0.27 2.87
C ASP A 10 20.55 1.09 2.17
N ASN A 11 19.72 1.47 1.20
CA ASN A 11 19.75 2.78 0.52
C ASN A 11 18.72 3.77 1.08
N GLY A 12 18.02 3.41 2.16
CA GLY A 12 17.01 4.24 2.79
C GLY A 12 15.67 4.27 2.05
N VAL A 13 15.37 3.24 1.25
CA VAL A 13 14.04 3.03 0.67
C VAL A 13 13.23 2.15 1.60
N GLU A 14 12.03 2.62 1.96
CA GLU A 14 11.02 1.85 2.68
C GLU A 14 9.81 1.65 1.78
N ILE A 15 9.41 0.40 1.59
CA ILE A 15 8.19 0.04 0.86
C ILE A 15 7.07 -0.14 1.88
N VAL A 16 5.93 0.48 1.59
CA VAL A 16 4.67 0.27 2.31
C VAL A 16 3.59 0.00 1.27
N GLY A 17 2.92 -1.15 1.38
CA GLY A 17 1.68 -1.38 0.63
C GLY A 17 0.52 -0.77 1.40
N VAL A 18 -0.52 -0.32 0.70
CA VAL A 18 -1.75 0.17 1.34
C VAL A 18 -2.95 -0.58 0.76
N ALA A 19 -3.62 -1.30 1.63
CA ALA A 19 -4.87 -2.00 1.37
C ALA A 19 -6.02 -1.02 1.62
N ALA A 20 -6.58 -0.44 0.56
CA ALA A 20 -7.56 0.65 0.62
C ALA A 20 -8.83 0.37 -0.21
N SER A 21 -8.97 -0.85 -0.76
CA SER A 21 -10.11 -1.24 -1.60
C SER A 21 -10.80 -2.51 -1.07
N GLU A 22 -10.54 -2.82 0.20
CA GLU A 22 -10.97 -4.04 0.85
C GLU A 22 -12.42 -3.88 1.30
N ASP A 23 -13.32 -4.61 0.66
CA ASP A 23 -14.76 -4.51 0.88
C ASP A 23 -15.28 -5.64 1.78
N ALA A 24 -15.93 -5.26 2.89
CA ALA A 24 -16.63 -6.15 3.80
C ALA A 24 -17.67 -5.37 4.62
N PRO A 25 -18.65 -6.05 5.24
CA PRO A 25 -19.66 -5.40 6.09
C PRO A 25 -19.08 -4.55 7.24
N THR A 26 -17.90 -4.90 7.75
CA THR A 26 -17.20 -4.13 8.78
C THR A 26 -15.70 -4.04 8.50
N ALA A 27 -15.04 -3.02 9.06
CA ALA A 27 -13.59 -2.87 8.96
C ALA A 27 -12.82 -4.05 9.58
N ASP A 28 -13.32 -4.62 10.67
CA ASP A 28 -12.70 -5.78 11.33
C ASP A 28 -12.79 -7.05 10.47
N GLU A 29 -13.92 -7.24 9.78
CA GLU A 29 -14.09 -8.33 8.83
C GLU A 29 -13.16 -8.16 7.62
N ALA A 30 -13.13 -6.98 7.01
CA ALA A 30 -12.21 -6.67 5.90
C ALA A 30 -10.75 -6.90 6.32
N ARG A 31 -10.36 -6.44 7.51
CA ARG A 31 -9.01 -6.62 8.05
C ARG A 31 -8.67 -8.09 8.27
N SER A 32 -9.59 -8.85 8.86
CA SER A 32 -9.39 -10.28 9.11
C SER A 32 -9.23 -11.07 7.81
N THR A 33 -10.03 -10.75 6.78
CA THR A 33 -9.92 -11.36 5.46
C THR A 33 -8.59 -11.01 4.78
N LEU A 34 -8.17 -9.74 4.84
CA LEU A 34 -6.88 -9.30 4.31
C LEU A 34 -5.72 -10.03 4.99
N ASP A 35 -5.71 -10.08 6.33
CA ASP A 35 -4.63 -10.71 7.10
C ASP A 35 -4.53 -12.21 6.76
N ALA A 36 -5.66 -12.92 6.69
CA ALA A 36 -5.68 -14.33 6.29
C ALA A 36 -5.13 -14.55 4.87
N TRP A 37 -5.52 -13.69 3.92
CA TRP A 37 -5.04 -13.75 2.54
C TRP A 37 -3.54 -13.46 2.43
N LEU A 38 -3.03 -12.46 3.17
CA LEU A 38 -1.61 -12.13 3.21
C LEU A 38 -0.78 -13.29 3.79
N THR A 39 -1.24 -13.91 4.87
CA THR A 39 -0.57 -15.08 5.46
C THR A 39 -0.53 -16.25 4.48
N GLU A 40 -1.62 -16.52 3.76
CA GLU A 40 -1.68 -17.63 2.81
C GLU A 40 -0.84 -17.38 1.55
N LYS A 41 -1.00 -16.20 0.93
CA LYS A 41 -0.43 -15.91 -0.40
C LYS A 41 0.97 -15.33 -0.33
N PHE A 42 1.32 -14.64 0.75
CA PHE A 42 2.60 -13.95 0.93
C PHE A 42 3.26 -14.30 2.26
N PRO A 43 3.56 -15.58 2.53
CA PRO A 43 4.21 -16.00 3.78
C PRO A 43 5.60 -15.37 3.99
N ASN A 44 6.22 -14.87 2.91
CA ASN A 44 7.54 -14.21 2.94
C ASN A 44 7.45 -12.69 2.73
N LEU A 45 6.30 -12.06 3.01
CA LEU A 45 6.14 -10.62 2.89
C LEU A 45 7.15 -9.89 3.80
N ASN A 46 8.01 -9.07 3.20
CA ASN A 46 9.13 -8.42 3.90
C ASN A 46 8.94 -6.89 4.05
N TYR A 47 7.74 -6.40 3.77
CA TYR A 47 7.36 -4.99 3.90
C TYR A 47 5.98 -4.87 4.54
N ARG A 48 5.68 -3.69 5.08
CA ARG A 48 4.43 -3.45 5.84
C ARG A 48 3.26 -3.21 4.89
N ILE A 49 2.08 -3.65 5.31
CA ILE A 49 0.81 -3.31 4.67
C ILE A 49 0.02 -2.44 5.65
N ALA A 50 -0.23 -1.19 5.28
CA ALA A 50 -1.22 -0.35 5.94
C ALA A 50 -2.62 -0.76 5.46
N PHE A 51 -3.61 -0.58 6.32
CA PHE A 51 -5.01 -0.87 6.01
C PHE A 51 -5.81 0.42 6.19
N ASP A 52 -6.49 0.84 5.13
CA ASP A 52 -7.39 1.99 5.14
C ASP A 52 -8.83 1.51 4.93
N SER A 53 -9.60 1.51 6.02
CA SER A 53 -11.04 1.29 5.99
C SER A 53 -11.85 2.60 6.03
N THR A 54 -11.17 3.74 6.04
CA THR A 54 -11.79 5.07 6.18
C THR A 54 -12.04 5.76 4.84
N GLY A 55 -11.38 5.31 3.77
CA GLY A 55 -11.40 5.93 2.45
C GLY A 55 -10.50 7.16 2.34
N GLU A 56 -9.63 7.39 3.34
CA GLU A 56 -8.69 8.50 3.32
C GLU A 56 -7.65 8.36 2.20
N MET A 57 -7.24 7.15 1.83
CA MET A 57 -6.37 6.94 0.69
C MET A 57 -7.02 7.39 -0.62
N ASP A 58 -8.30 7.05 -0.81
CA ASP A 58 -9.03 7.47 -2.00
C ASP A 58 -9.13 8.99 -2.06
N LYS A 59 -9.61 9.61 -0.98
CA LYS A 59 -9.85 11.06 -0.90
C LYS A 59 -8.58 11.92 -0.92
N LEU A 60 -7.53 11.51 -0.22
CA LEU A 60 -6.34 12.36 -0.01
C LEU A 60 -5.21 12.07 -1.00
N TRP A 61 -5.20 10.89 -1.63
CA TRP A 61 -4.14 10.48 -2.53
C TRP A 61 -4.65 10.22 -3.94
N MET A 62 -5.64 9.33 -4.11
CA MET A 62 -6.08 8.86 -5.43
C MET A 62 -6.86 9.92 -6.20
N GLU A 63 -7.82 10.59 -5.55
CA GLU A 63 -8.60 11.67 -6.15
C GLU A 63 -7.72 12.86 -6.59
N PRO A 64 -6.83 13.43 -5.75
CA PRO A 64 -6.00 14.56 -6.15
C PRO A 64 -4.95 14.19 -7.21
N SER A 65 -4.49 12.94 -7.25
CA SER A 65 -3.53 12.47 -8.24
C SER A 65 -4.16 12.04 -9.57
N PHE A 66 -5.49 12.02 -9.67
CA PHE A 66 -6.25 11.46 -10.79
C PHE A 66 -5.91 9.99 -11.08
N SER A 67 -5.55 9.23 -10.04
CA SER A 67 -5.17 7.82 -10.15
C SER A 67 -6.32 6.92 -9.75
N TYR A 68 -7.21 6.60 -10.68
CA TYR A 68 -8.43 5.83 -10.36
C TYR A 68 -8.27 4.30 -10.46
N GLY A 69 -7.07 3.81 -10.76
CA GLY A 69 -6.78 2.39 -10.97
C GLY A 69 -5.91 1.79 -9.89
N VAL A 70 -6.15 0.52 -9.56
CA VAL A 70 -5.25 -0.28 -8.72
C VAL A 70 -4.52 -1.34 -9.57
N PRO A 71 -3.23 -1.63 -9.31
CA PRO A 71 -2.38 -0.99 -8.29
C PRO A 71 -1.86 0.38 -8.75
N THR A 72 -1.84 1.39 -7.88
CA THR A 72 -1.12 2.67 -8.12
C THR A 72 0.04 2.77 -7.12
N SER A 73 1.20 3.19 -7.62
CA SER A 73 2.43 3.41 -6.85
C SER A 73 2.71 4.91 -6.72
N PHE A 74 3.07 5.35 -5.52
CA PHE A 74 3.60 6.68 -5.24
C PHE A 74 5.05 6.55 -4.77
N VAL A 75 5.95 7.35 -5.32
CA VAL A 75 7.31 7.50 -4.76
C VAL A 75 7.37 8.84 -4.07
N VAL A 76 7.62 8.80 -2.76
CA VAL A 76 7.84 9.99 -1.93
C VAL A 76 9.36 10.15 -1.76
N ASP A 77 9.89 11.33 -2.06
CA ASP A 77 11.30 11.64 -1.84
C ASP A 77 11.60 11.93 -0.36
N ARG A 78 12.88 12.22 -0.06
CA ARG A 78 13.32 12.48 1.32
C ARG A 78 12.80 13.79 1.92
N ASP A 79 12.33 14.71 1.08
CA ASP A 79 11.76 15.99 1.51
C ASP A 79 10.23 15.89 1.67
N GLY A 80 9.65 14.71 1.40
CA GLY A 80 8.21 14.45 1.53
C GLY A 80 7.41 14.81 0.28
N HIS A 81 8.05 15.06 -0.86
CA HIS A 81 7.37 15.37 -2.10
C HIS A 81 7.10 14.11 -2.94
N ILE A 82 6.02 14.14 -3.72
CA ILE A 82 5.75 13.10 -4.70
C ILE A 82 6.73 13.25 -5.88
N ALA A 83 7.67 12.32 -5.99
CA ALA A 83 8.63 12.24 -7.07
C ALA A 83 8.10 11.44 -8.28
N PHE A 84 7.14 10.54 -8.06
CA PHE A 84 6.53 9.72 -9.12
C PHE A 84 5.14 9.19 -8.71
N ILE A 85 4.26 9.03 -9.70
CA ILE A 85 2.96 8.35 -9.61
C ILE A 85 2.82 7.45 -10.84
N GLY A 86 2.47 6.16 -10.66
CA GLY A 86 2.26 5.25 -11.79
C GLY A 86 2.01 3.79 -11.42
N HIS A 87 2.06 2.91 -12.42
CA HIS A 87 1.78 1.46 -12.28
C HIS A 87 3.07 0.63 -12.33
#